data_AF-A0A088B6I3-F1
#
_entry.id   AF-A0A088B6I3-F1
#
_cell.length_a   1.000
_cell.length_b   1.000
_cell.length_c   1.000
_cell.angle_alpha   90.00
_cell.angle_beta   90.00
_cell.angle_gamma   90.00
#
_symmetry.space_group_name_H-M   'P 1'
#
loop_
_entity.id
_entity.type
_entity.pdbx_description
1 polymer ?
#
loop_
_entity_poly.entity_id
_entity_poly.type
_entity_poly.pdbx_seq_one_letter_code
_entity_poly.pdbx_strand_id
1 'polypeptide(L)'
;KKLATVPTGIPASTERLELDFNQLASIDAKAFRGLPHLTFLSITNNPQLQSLPVGVFDQLKNLNELYLQYNQLKSLPSGVFDRLTKLTLLQLNNNQLQSVPDGVFDKLGSLERLQLLNNQLQSVPDGAFDNLAQISDLQLQNNPWDCECASIIYFVNWLKENPKHDSGASCEKPAGTAVKDVKTEPIKNVPCKHVYPTPKITASSPTPATPIFIPELNSTTNLNAIHEHRT
;
A
#
# COMPACT_ATOMS: atom_id res chain seq x y z
N LYS A 1 -4.09 16.97 -21.75
CA LYS A 1 -4.15 17.62 -20.42
C LYS A 1 -3.79 16.56 -19.39
N LYS A 2 -2.84 16.81 -18.48
CA LYS A 2 -2.48 15.86 -17.42
C LYS A 2 -3.36 16.08 -16.19
N LEU A 3 -3.76 15.01 -15.52
CA LEU A 3 -4.56 15.05 -14.29
C LEU A 3 -3.66 15.38 -13.09
N ALA A 4 -4.10 16.30 -12.24
CA ALA A 4 -3.42 16.61 -10.97
C ALA A 4 -4.05 15.88 -9.77
N THR A 5 -5.29 15.41 -9.92
CA THR A 5 -6.06 14.65 -8.94
C THR A 5 -6.84 13.54 -9.65
N VAL A 6 -7.25 12.51 -8.89
CA VAL A 6 -8.17 11.49 -9.41
C VAL A 6 -9.52 12.15 -9.75
N PRO A 7 -10.07 11.96 -10.96
CA PRO A 7 -11.34 12.56 -11.36
C PRO A 7 -12.51 12.06 -10.49
N THR A 8 -13.46 12.94 -10.22
CA THR A 8 -14.73 12.59 -9.55
C THR A 8 -15.77 12.10 -10.57
N GLY A 9 -16.76 11.34 -10.11
CA GLY A 9 -17.87 10.90 -10.96
C GLY A 9 -17.54 9.70 -11.85
N ILE A 10 -16.52 8.93 -11.50
CA ILE A 10 -16.21 7.65 -12.15
C ILE A 10 -17.42 6.72 -11.96
N PRO A 11 -17.97 6.12 -13.03
CA PRO A 11 -19.12 5.23 -12.92
C PRO A 11 -18.86 4.04 -11.99
N ALA A 12 -19.86 3.67 -11.18
CA ALA A 12 -19.73 2.54 -10.25
C ALA A 12 -19.50 1.19 -10.96
N SER A 13 -19.92 1.08 -12.23
CA SER A 13 -19.71 -0.09 -13.09
C SER A 13 -18.32 -0.18 -13.71
N THR A 14 -17.40 0.76 -13.42
CA THR A 14 -16.05 0.74 -13.97
C THR A 14 -15.28 -0.48 -13.48
N GLU A 15 -14.78 -1.28 -14.42
CA GLU A 15 -13.95 -2.47 -14.16
C GLU A 15 -12.45 -2.19 -14.33
N ARG A 16 -12.11 -1.25 -15.22
CA ARG A 16 -10.73 -0.87 -15.54
C ARG A 16 -10.56 0.63 -15.41
N LEU A 17 -9.62 1.06 -14.57
CA LEU A 17 -9.26 2.46 -14.38
C LEU A 17 -7.76 2.67 -14.59
N GLU A 18 -7.41 3.53 -15.54
CA GLU A 18 -6.04 3.91 -15.86
C GLU A 18 -5.83 5.40 -15.56
N LEU A 19 -4.84 5.71 -14.72
CA LEU A 19 -4.47 7.06 -14.31
C LEU A 19 -3.00 7.35 -14.65
N ASP A 20 -2.52 6.73 -15.72
CA ASP A 20 -1.10 6.68 -16.05
C ASP A 20 -0.59 7.99 -16.68
N PHE A 21 0.71 8.25 -16.53
CA PHE A 21 1.41 9.38 -17.15
C PHE A 21 0.82 10.77 -16.81
N ASN A 22 0.27 10.89 -15.60
CA ASN A 22 -0.35 12.10 -15.08
C ASN A 22 0.59 12.87 -14.14
N GLN A 23 0.04 13.83 -13.40
CA GLN A 23 0.73 14.68 -12.41
C GLN A 23 0.05 14.56 -11.05
N LEU A 24 -0.41 13.36 -10.70
CA LEU A 24 -0.99 13.12 -9.39
C LEU A 24 0.08 13.36 -8.31
N ALA A 25 -0.10 14.39 -7.50
CA ALA A 25 0.76 14.65 -6.34
C ALA A 25 0.22 13.97 -5.07
N SER A 26 -1.09 13.71 -5.03
CA SER A 26 -1.78 13.03 -3.94
C SER A 26 -3.02 12.32 -4.47
N ILE A 27 -3.51 11.36 -3.70
CA ILE A 27 -4.77 10.66 -3.94
C ILE A 27 -5.67 10.93 -2.73
N ASP A 28 -6.94 11.23 -2.95
CA ASP A 28 -7.90 11.32 -1.86
C ASP A 28 -8.17 9.91 -1.30
N ALA A 29 -8.23 9.74 0.02
CA ALA A 29 -8.49 8.44 0.66
C ALA A 29 -9.83 7.80 0.25
N LYS A 30 -10.73 8.59 -0.37
CA LYS A 30 -12.03 8.18 -0.87
C LYS A 30 -12.08 8.06 -2.40
N ALA A 31 -10.97 8.31 -3.11
CA ALA A 31 -10.93 8.41 -4.57
C ALA A 31 -11.51 7.18 -5.30
N PHE A 32 -11.36 6.00 -4.72
CA PHE A 32 -11.86 4.74 -5.31
C PHE A 32 -13.06 4.15 -4.55
N ARG A 33 -13.66 4.90 -3.62
CA ARG A 33 -14.90 4.48 -2.97
C ARG A 33 -16.03 4.47 -4.01
N GLY A 34 -16.85 3.42 -3.95
CA GLY A 34 -17.97 3.27 -4.90
C GLY A 34 -17.58 2.66 -6.24
N LEU A 35 -16.37 2.10 -6.38
CA LEU A 35 -15.92 1.32 -7.55
C LEU A 35 -15.81 -0.18 -7.23
N PRO A 36 -16.90 -0.86 -6.80
CA PRO A 36 -16.83 -2.25 -6.32
C PRO A 36 -16.51 -3.27 -7.42
N HIS A 37 -16.66 -2.89 -8.69
CA HIS A 37 -16.44 -3.75 -9.85
C HIS A 37 -15.02 -3.64 -10.41
N LEU A 38 -14.16 -2.79 -9.83
CA LEU A 38 -12.81 -2.60 -10.34
C LEU A 38 -11.98 -3.88 -10.21
N THR A 39 -11.47 -4.37 -11.33
CA THR A 39 -10.58 -5.53 -11.45
C THR A 39 -9.17 -5.11 -11.86
N PHE A 40 -9.02 -3.93 -12.46
CA PHE A 40 -7.73 -3.38 -12.88
C PHE A 40 -7.62 -1.90 -12.47
N LEU A 41 -6.53 -1.56 -11.78
CA LEU A 41 -6.17 -0.19 -11.44
C LEU A 41 -4.71 0.08 -11.78
N SER A 42 -4.48 1.06 -12.63
CA SER A 42 -3.13 1.56 -12.92
C SER A 42 -2.99 3.03 -12.54
N ILE A 43 -1.95 3.31 -11.77
CA ILE A 43 -1.53 4.65 -11.34
C ILE A 43 -0.03 4.78 -11.62
N THR A 44 0.36 4.53 -12.86
CA THR A 44 1.76 4.43 -13.30
C THR A 44 2.31 5.79 -13.71
N ASN A 45 3.58 6.06 -13.44
CA ASN A 45 4.29 7.25 -13.94
C ASN A 45 3.63 8.58 -13.53
N ASN A 46 3.38 8.74 -12.23
CA ASN A 46 3.01 9.99 -11.59
C ASN A 46 4.20 10.51 -10.76
N PRO A 47 5.08 11.35 -11.33
CA PRO A 47 6.37 11.71 -10.73
C PRO A 47 6.28 12.57 -9.47
N GLN A 48 5.09 13.01 -9.07
CA GLN A 48 4.86 13.78 -7.85
C GLN A 48 4.25 12.93 -6.71
N LEU A 49 3.82 11.69 -6.99
CA LEU A 49 3.15 10.84 -6.02
C LEU A 49 4.16 10.17 -5.08
N GLN A 50 4.22 10.63 -3.83
CA GLN A 50 5.20 10.16 -2.84
C GLN A 50 4.64 9.24 -1.74
N SER A 51 3.31 9.20 -1.60
CA SER A 51 2.65 8.41 -0.57
C SER A 51 1.24 8.01 -1.00
N LEU A 52 0.71 6.97 -0.37
CA LEU A 52 -0.67 6.53 -0.50
C LEU A 52 -1.42 6.83 0.79
N PRO A 53 -2.70 7.23 0.73
CA PRO A 53 -3.53 7.32 1.93
C PRO A 53 -3.79 5.95 2.55
N VAL A 54 -3.96 5.90 3.88
CA VAL A 54 -4.40 4.69 4.59
C VAL A 54 -5.76 4.26 4.05
N GLY A 55 -5.91 2.96 3.76
CA GLY A 55 -7.17 2.36 3.34
C GLY A 55 -7.68 2.78 1.95
N VAL A 56 -6.84 3.41 1.12
CA VAL A 56 -7.23 3.92 -0.20
C VAL A 56 -7.80 2.83 -1.13
N PHE A 57 -7.41 1.57 -0.92
CA PHE A 57 -7.85 0.42 -1.72
C PHE A 57 -8.85 -0.51 -1.01
N ASP A 58 -9.31 -0.19 0.21
CA ASP A 58 -10.07 -1.13 1.06
C ASP A 58 -11.38 -1.65 0.46
N GLN A 59 -11.98 -0.89 -0.46
CA GLN A 59 -13.24 -1.26 -1.12
C GLN A 59 -13.03 -2.10 -2.39
N LEU A 60 -11.80 -2.21 -2.89
CA LEU A 60 -11.47 -2.84 -4.17
C LEU A 60 -11.29 -4.36 -4.03
N LYS A 61 -12.29 -5.03 -3.43
CA LYS A 61 -12.25 -6.47 -3.12
C LYS A 61 -12.20 -7.39 -4.35
N ASN A 62 -12.49 -6.85 -5.53
CA ASN A 62 -12.44 -7.55 -6.81
C ASN A 62 -11.19 -7.23 -7.63
N LEU A 63 -10.25 -6.45 -7.09
CA LEU A 63 -9.06 -6.05 -7.82
C LEU A 63 -8.15 -7.25 -8.05
N ASN A 64 -7.78 -7.48 -9.31
CA ASN A 64 -6.87 -8.53 -9.74
C ASN A 64 -5.47 -7.96 -10.01
N GLU A 65 -5.40 -6.76 -10.59
CA GLU A 65 -4.12 -6.15 -10.97
C GLU A 65 -4.00 -4.71 -10.46
N LEU A 66 -2.87 -4.43 -9.81
CA LEU A 66 -2.54 -3.12 -9.27
C LEU A 66 -1.14 -2.69 -9.73
N TYR A 67 -1.12 -1.59 -10.48
CA TYR A 67 0.09 -0.99 -11.04
C TYR A 67 0.39 0.34 -10.37
N LEU A 68 1.51 0.41 -9.66
CA LEU A 68 1.99 1.59 -8.91
C LEU A 68 3.46 1.91 -9.25
N GLN A 69 3.98 1.38 -10.35
CA GLN A 69 5.36 1.54 -10.77
C GLN A 69 5.66 2.93 -11.34
N TYR A 70 6.94 3.31 -11.33
CA TYR A 70 7.42 4.62 -11.81
C TYR A 70 6.80 5.84 -11.08
N ASN A 71 6.46 5.68 -9.80
CA ASN A 71 6.08 6.79 -8.93
C ASN A 71 7.28 7.19 -8.04
N GLN A 72 7.03 7.95 -6.97
CA GLN A 72 8.06 8.36 -6.01
C GLN A 72 7.70 7.88 -4.59
N LEU A 73 7.00 6.74 -4.47
CA LEU A 73 6.53 6.22 -3.19
C LEU A 73 7.73 5.93 -2.28
N LYS A 74 7.76 6.55 -1.09
CA LYS A 74 8.84 6.38 -0.10
C LYS A 74 8.53 5.35 0.97
N SER A 75 7.24 5.11 1.20
CA SER A 75 6.71 4.16 2.17
C SER A 75 5.33 3.69 1.75
N LEU A 76 4.87 2.59 2.32
CA LEU A 76 3.51 2.09 2.20
C LEU A 76 2.79 2.25 3.54
N PRO A 77 1.51 2.62 3.57
CA PRO A 77 0.71 2.51 4.78
C PRO A 77 0.59 1.05 5.23
N SER A 78 0.56 0.83 6.55
CA SER A 78 0.25 -0.50 7.09
C SER A 78 -1.13 -0.96 6.61
N GLY A 79 -1.23 -2.23 6.22
CA GLY A 79 -2.46 -2.86 5.76
C GLY A 79 -3.04 -2.33 4.43
N VAL A 80 -2.29 -1.54 3.66
CA VAL A 80 -2.79 -0.90 2.41
C VAL A 80 -3.31 -1.90 1.37
N PHE A 81 -2.91 -3.17 1.45
CA PHE A 81 -3.35 -4.24 0.55
C PHE A 81 -4.23 -5.32 1.22
N ASP A 82 -4.59 -5.17 2.49
CA ASP A 82 -5.25 -6.22 3.29
C ASP A 82 -6.60 -6.70 2.72
N ARG A 83 -7.26 -5.84 1.93
CA ARG A 83 -8.57 -6.15 1.33
C ARG A 83 -8.47 -6.69 -0.09
N LEU A 84 -7.28 -6.74 -0.67
CA LEU A 84 -7.03 -7.13 -2.07
C LEU A 84 -6.79 -8.64 -2.20
N THR A 85 -7.67 -9.45 -1.62
CA THR A 85 -7.46 -10.91 -1.52
C THR A 85 -7.52 -11.66 -2.86
N LYS A 86 -7.97 -11.01 -3.93
CA LYS A 86 -7.99 -11.55 -5.30
C LYS A 86 -6.83 -11.06 -6.17
N LEU A 87 -5.94 -10.22 -5.62
CA LEU A 87 -4.86 -9.63 -6.38
C LEU A 87 -3.89 -10.72 -6.85
N THR A 88 -3.66 -10.80 -8.16
CA THR A 88 -2.71 -11.72 -8.79
C THR A 88 -1.42 -11.00 -9.21
N LEU A 89 -1.49 -9.68 -9.44
CA LEU A 89 -0.34 -8.87 -9.86
C LEU A 89 -0.24 -7.57 -9.07
N LEU A 90 0.95 -7.33 -8.50
CA LEU A 90 1.31 -6.09 -7.82
C LEU A 90 2.65 -5.56 -8.34
N GLN A 91 2.64 -4.39 -8.96
CA GLN A 91 3.84 -3.69 -9.42
C GLN A 91 4.13 -2.44 -8.59
N LEU A 92 5.24 -2.47 -7.86
CA LEU A 92 5.76 -1.40 -7.01
C LEU A 92 7.18 -0.98 -7.43
N ASN A 93 7.69 -1.52 -8.54
CA ASN A 93 9.04 -1.24 -9.03
C ASN A 93 9.24 0.22 -9.45
N ASN A 94 10.50 0.65 -9.46
CA ASN A 94 10.87 2.04 -9.78
C ASN A 94 10.15 3.06 -8.87
N ASN A 95 10.26 2.85 -7.56
CA ASN A 95 9.82 3.77 -6.52
C ASN A 95 11.01 4.09 -5.60
N GLN A 96 10.76 4.64 -4.41
CA GLN A 96 11.79 4.98 -3.42
C GLN A 96 11.55 4.28 -2.08
N LEU A 97 10.95 3.08 -2.10
CA LEU A 97 10.59 2.35 -0.88
C LEU A 97 11.85 1.96 -0.12
N GLN A 98 12.00 2.48 1.11
CA GLN A 98 13.14 2.15 1.99
C GLN A 98 12.87 0.91 2.84
N SER A 99 11.60 0.57 3.02
CA SER A 99 11.09 -0.63 3.68
C SER A 99 9.67 -0.92 3.24
N VAL A 100 9.21 -2.11 3.56
CA VAL A 100 7.80 -2.50 3.51
C VAL A 100 7.30 -2.72 4.95
N PRO A 101 6.07 -2.31 5.30
CA PRO A 101 5.51 -2.58 6.62
C PRO A 101 5.37 -4.07 6.90
N ASP A 102 5.50 -4.46 8.16
CA ASP A 102 5.22 -5.82 8.63
C ASP A 102 3.81 -6.25 8.20
N GLY A 103 3.72 -7.46 7.65
CA GLY A 103 2.46 -8.06 7.21
C GLY A 103 1.79 -7.41 5.99
N VAL A 104 2.41 -6.45 5.29
CA VAL A 104 1.78 -5.73 4.17
C VAL A 104 1.32 -6.65 3.02
N PHE A 105 1.87 -7.86 2.93
CA PHE A 105 1.52 -8.86 1.91
C PHE A 105 0.72 -10.04 2.45
N ASP A 106 0.39 -10.09 3.75
CA ASP A 106 -0.17 -11.27 4.43
C ASP A 106 -1.51 -11.75 3.87
N LYS A 107 -2.29 -10.83 3.28
CA LYS A 107 -3.62 -11.14 2.74
C LYS A 107 -3.61 -11.45 1.24
N LEU A 108 -2.44 -11.42 0.60
CA LEU A 108 -2.29 -11.59 -0.84
C LEU A 108 -2.03 -13.05 -1.24
N GLY A 109 -2.85 -13.97 -0.71
CA GLY A 109 -2.68 -15.41 -0.94
C GLY A 109 -2.84 -15.86 -2.41
N SER A 110 -3.48 -15.05 -3.25
CA SER A 110 -3.63 -15.28 -4.69
C SER A 110 -2.56 -14.58 -5.55
N LEU A 111 -1.58 -13.90 -4.94
CA LEU A 111 -0.60 -13.12 -5.69
C LEU A 111 0.37 -14.04 -6.43
N GLU A 112 0.45 -13.86 -7.74
CA GLU A 112 1.30 -14.64 -8.64
C GLU A 112 2.58 -13.88 -9.02
N ARG A 113 2.49 -12.55 -9.09
CA ARG A 113 3.60 -11.65 -9.45
C ARG A 113 3.72 -10.47 -8.50
N LEU A 114 4.90 -10.33 -7.91
CA LEU A 114 5.29 -9.18 -7.08
C LEU A 114 6.58 -8.56 -7.63
N GLN A 115 6.50 -7.28 -8.03
CA GLN A 115 7.67 -6.54 -8.53
C GLN A 115 8.03 -5.40 -7.59
N LEU A 116 9.21 -5.50 -6.97
CA LEU A 116 9.79 -4.53 -6.04
C LEU A 116 11.17 -4.04 -6.51
N LEU A 117 11.64 -4.44 -7.70
CA LEU A 117 12.93 -4.02 -8.23
C LEU A 117 13.07 -2.50 -8.36
N ASN A 118 14.30 -1.99 -8.34
CA ASN A 118 14.59 -0.56 -8.42
C ASN A 118 13.86 0.24 -7.31
N ASN A 119 14.08 -0.15 -6.05
CA ASN A 119 13.65 0.57 -4.85
C ASN A 119 14.87 0.84 -3.95
N GLN A 120 14.67 1.11 -2.67
CA GLN A 120 15.71 1.42 -1.68
C GLN A 120 15.66 0.44 -0.49
N LEU A 121 15.18 -0.79 -0.72
CA LEU A 121 15.03 -1.80 0.33
C LEU A 121 16.39 -2.30 0.80
N GLN A 122 16.63 -2.26 2.11
CA GLN A 122 17.83 -2.82 2.75
C GLN A 122 17.57 -4.20 3.34
N SER A 123 16.33 -4.47 3.72
CA SER A 123 15.84 -5.79 4.14
C SER A 123 14.33 -5.85 3.96
N VAL A 124 13.74 -7.01 4.23
CA VAL A 124 12.29 -7.18 4.39
C VAL A 124 11.99 -7.64 5.82
N PRO A 125 10.79 -7.36 6.37
CA PRO A 125 10.36 -7.91 7.64
C PRO A 125 10.36 -9.44 7.66
N ASP A 126 10.51 -10.01 8.85
CA ASP A 126 10.35 -11.43 9.05
C ASP A 126 8.92 -11.85 8.64
N GLY A 127 8.84 -12.94 7.87
CA GLY A 127 7.57 -13.47 7.38
C GLY A 127 6.96 -12.71 6.20
N ALA A 128 7.63 -11.71 5.63
CA ALA A 128 7.07 -10.85 4.57
C ALA A 128 6.49 -11.60 3.36
N PHE A 129 6.96 -12.83 3.09
CA PHE A 129 6.56 -13.64 1.94
C PHE A 129 5.83 -14.95 2.32
N ASP A 130 5.62 -15.22 3.61
CA ASP A 130 5.16 -16.54 4.09
C ASP A 130 3.75 -16.89 3.60
N ASN A 131 2.91 -15.86 3.40
CA ASN A 131 1.51 -16.02 2.98
C ASN A 131 1.31 -15.96 1.46
N LEU A 132 2.38 -15.78 0.67
CA LEU A 132 2.30 -15.67 -0.80
C LEU A 132 2.24 -17.04 -1.47
N ALA A 133 1.18 -17.81 -1.19
CA ALA A 133 1.08 -19.22 -1.58
C ALA A 133 1.11 -19.48 -3.10
N GLN A 134 0.73 -18.52 -3.93
CA GLN A 134 0.70 -18.64 -5.40
C GLN A 134 1.84 -17.91 -6.11
N ILE A 135 2.82 -17.36 -5.38
CA ILE A 135 3.89 -16.57 -6.00
C ILE A 135 4.69 -17.43 -6.99
N SER A 136 4.87 -16.88 -8.18
CA SER A 136 5.63 -17.50 -9.27
C SER A 136 6.74 -16.59 -9.78
N ASP A 137 6.51 -15.28 -9.76
CA ASP A 137 7.43 -14.24 -10.24
C ASP A 137 7.65 -13.19 -9.15
N LEU A 138 8.84 -13.22 -8.54
CA LEU A 138 9.26 -12.29 -7.49
C LEU A 138 10.52 -11.56 -7.95
N GLN A 139 10.44 -10.24 -8.12
CA GLN A 139 11.53 -9.42 -8.63
C GLN A 139 12.00 -8.41 -7.57
N LEU A 140 13.22 -8.59 -7.08
CA LEU A 140 13.80 -7.85 -5.95
C LEU A 140 15.19 -7.26 -6.27
N GLN A 141 15.67 -7.41 -7.50
CA GLN A 141 16.93 -6.88 -7.98
C GLN A 141 17.00 -5.35 -7.85
N ASN A 142 18.22 -4.82 -7.83
CA ASN A 142 18.47 -3.37 -7.74
C ASN A 142 17.80 -2.72 -6.53
N ASN A 143 18.03 -3.32 -5.36
CA ASN A 143 17.76 -2.76 -4.05
C ASN A 143 19.07 -2.87 -3.23
N PRO A 144 19.37 -1.90 -2.35
CA PRO A 144 20.61 -1.90 -1.58
C PRO A 144 20.53 -2.85 -0.38
N TRP A 145 20.40 -4.16 -0.63
CA TRP A 145 20.25 -5.18 0.41
C TRP A 145 21.46 -5.15 1.38
N ASP A 146 21.20 -4.89 2.67
CA ASP A 146 22.22 -4.90 3.72
C ASP A 146 22.41 -6.33 4.22
N CYS A 147 23.51 -6.95 3.81
CA CYS A 147 23.84 -8.31 4.19
C CYS A 147 24.84 -8.39 5.36
N GLU A 148 25.09 -7.28 6.06
CA GLU A 148 26.04 -7.23 7.17
C GLU A 148 25.34 -7.34 8.55
N CYS A 149 24.01 -7.32 8.61
CA CYS A 149 23.25 -7.34 9.87
C CYS A 149 22.11 -8.37 9.89
N ALA A 150 21.55 -8.60 11.09
CA ALA A 150 20.61 -9.71 11.33
C ALA A 150 19.27 -9.63 10.58
N SER A 151 18.81 -8.45 10.15
CA SER A 151 17.49 -8.32 9.50
C SER A 151 17.42 -8.92 8.10
N ILE A 152 18.55 -9.30 7.49
CA ILE A 152 18.57 -9.99 6.20
C ILE A 152 18.27 -11.49 6.34
N ILE A 153 18.41 -12.06 7.54
CA ILE A 153 18.46 -13.51 7.77
C ILE A 153 17.20 -14.21 7.29
N TYR A 154 16.03 -13.63 7.56
CA TYR A 154 14.77 -14.16 7.03
C TYR A 154 14.82 -14.28 5.50
N PHE A 155 15.20 -13.20 4.82
CA PHE A 155 15.21 -13.17 3.35
C PHE A 155 16.21 -14.17 2.76
N VAL A 156 17.40 -14.29 3.35
CA VAL A 156 18.40 -15.30 2.97
C VAL A 156 17.82 -16.71 3.07
N ASN A 157 17.18 -17.04 4.19
CA ASN A 157 16.63 -18.37 4.43
C ASN A 157 15.46 -18.66 3.51
N TRP A 158 14.57 -17.68 3.31
CA TRP A 158 13.44 -17.81 2.40
C TRP A 158 13.90 -18.10 0.97
N LEU A 159 14.95 -17.43 0.46
CA LEU A 159 15.51 -17.71 -0.87
C LEU A 159 16.10 -19.13 -0.99
N LYS A 160 16.74 -19.62 0.08
CA LYS A 160 17.30 -20.99 0.12
C LYS A 160 16.20 -22.05 0.07
N GLU A 161 15.08 -21.80 0.76
CA GLU A 161 13.91 -22.69 0.77
C GLU A 161 13.08 -22.59 -0.52
N ASN A 162 13.21 -21.47 -1.25
CA ASN A 162 12.46 -21.19 -2.46
C ASN A 162 13.36 -20.89 -3.68
N PRO A 163 14.22 -21.84 -4.11
CA PRO A 163 15.25 -21.60 -5.13
C PRO A 163 14.70 -21.27 -6.53
N LYS A 164 13.43 -21.60 -6.82
CA LYS A 164 12.74 -21.24 -8.06
C LYS A 164 12.46 -19.73 -8.19
N HIS A 165 12.52 -18.98 -7.10
CA HIS A 165 12.28 -17.54 -7.05
C HIS A 165 13.59 -16.76 -6.95
N ASP A 166 14.63 -17.16 -7.70
CA ASP A 166 15.90 -16.44 -7.74
C ASP A 166 15.69 -14.98 -8.14
N SER A 167 15.56 -14.12 -7.14
CA SER A 167 14.93 -12.80 -7.26
C SER A 167 15.88 -11.74 -7.82
N GLY A 168 17.09 -12.15 -8.24
CA GLY A 168 18.19 -11.27 -8.66
C GLY A 168 18.72 -10.36 -7.55
N ALA A 169 18.40 -10.63 -6.29
CA ALA A 169 18.81 -9.80 -5.16
C ALA A 169 20.30 -9.97 -4.87
N SER A 170 21.03 -8.86 -4.82
CA SER A 170 22.45 -8.79 -4.54
C SER A 170 22.72 -7.76 -3.45
N CYS A 171 23.62 -8.11 -2.53
CA CYS A 171 24.02 -7.29 -1.42
C CYS A 171 24.70 -6.00 -1.89
N GLU A 172 24.35 -4.88 -1.27
CA GLU A 172 25.11 -3.63 -1.36
C GLU A 172 26.45 -3.78 -0.62
N LYS A 173 26.42 -4.50 0.52
CA LYS A 173 27.60 -4.81 1.33
C LYS A 173 27.53 -6.24 1.88
N PRO A 174 28.56 -7.08 1.67
CA PRO A 174 29.66 -6.89 0.72
C PRO A 174 29.13 -6.90 -0.73
N ALA A 175 29.48 -5.86 -1.50
CA ALA A 175 28.92 -5.59 -2.82
C ALA A 175 29.04 -6.79 -3.77
N GLY A 176 27.94 -7.11 -4.46
CA GLY A 176 27.90 -8.14 -5.50
C GLY A 176 27.68 -9.56 -4.98
N THR A 177 27.63 -9.77 -3.66
CA THR A 177 27.26 -11.06 -3.07
C THR A 177 25.78 -11.31 -3.31
N ALA A 178 25.38 -12.42 -3.92
CA ALA A 178 23.96 -12.74 -4.03
C ALA A 178 23.39 -12.97 -2.62
N VAL A 179 22.20 -12.44 -2.33
CA VAL A 179 21.62 -12.53 -0.98
C VAL A 179 21.47 -13.99 -0.53
N LYS A 180 21.09 -14.89 -1.46
CA LYS A 180 20.97 -16.34 -1.20
C LYS A 180 22.28 -17.00 -0.73
N ASP A 181 23.44 -16.43 -1.07
CA ASP A 181 24.76 -16.96 -0.77
C ASP A 181 25.34 -16.43 0.56
N VAL A 182 24.62 -15.54 1.24
CA VAL A 182 25.04 -14.96 2.52
C VAL A 182 25.12 -16.06 3.60
N LYS A 183 26.22 -16.06 4.34
CA LYS A 183 26.41 -16.84 5.56
C LYS A 183 25.77 -16.08 6.72
N THR A 184 24.80 -16.68 7.41
CA THR A 184 23.97 -15.97 8.40
C THR A 184 24.55 -16.03 9.81
N GLU A 185 25.35 -17.04 10.12
CA GLU A 185 26.00 -17.28 11.42
C GLU A 185 26.92 -16.12 11.85
N PRO A 186 27.73 -15.50 10.96
CA PRO A 186 28.55 -14.35 11.31
C PRO A 186 27.74 -13.09 11.67
N ILE A 187 26.53 -12.94 11.13
CA ILE A 187 25.72 -11.72 11.24
C ILE A 187 24.52 -11.86 12.18
N LYS A 188 24.29 -13.06 12.74
CA LYS A 188 23.14 -13.38 13.61
C LYS A 188 22.95 -12.42 14.79
N ASN A 189 24.04 -11.92 15.35
CA ASN A 189 24.02 -11.02 16.51
C ASN A 189 24.43 -9.59 16.15
N VAL A 190 24.55 -9.25 14.86
CA VAL A 190 24.96 -7.92 14.42
C VAL A 190 23.72 -7.02 14.34
N PRO A 191 23.61 -5.99 15.20
CA PRO A 191 22.45 -5.09 15.18
C PRO A 191 22.47 -4.21 13.94
N CYS A 192 21.31 -4.07 13.30
CA CYS A 192 21.14 -3.24 12.11
C CYS A 192 21.11 -1.75 12.46
N LYS A 193 21.64 -0.93 11.57
CA LYS A 193 21.62 0.55 11.69
C LYS A 193 20.52 1.19 10.82
N HIS A 194 19.59 0.38 10.31
CA HIS A 194 18.55 0.85 9.40
C HIS A 194 17.67 1.91 10.08
N VAL A 195 17.44 3.02 9.37
CA VAL A 195 16.45 4.02 9.77
C VAL A 195 15.24 3.81 8.86
N TYR A 196 14.25 3.07 9.35
CA TYR A 196 12.99 2.93 8.62
C TYR A 196 12.16 4.19 8.85
N PRO A 197 11.81 4.95 7.79
CA PRO A 197 10.95 6.11 7.94
C PRO A 197 9.58 5.64 8.44
N THR A 198 9.28 5.90 9.71
CA THR A 198 7.92 5.71 10.21
C THR A 198 7.02 6.67 9.45
N PRO A 199 5.93 6.20 8.81
CA PRO A 199 4.97 7.11 8.19
C PRO A 199 4.52 8.11 9.24
N LYS A 200 4.86 9.39 9.07
CA LYS A 200 4.28 10.44 9.89
C LYS A 200 2.78 10.40 9.64
N ILE A 201 2.01 9.87 10.60
CA ILE A 201 0.57 10.04 10.63
C ILE A 201 0.33 11.53 10.85
N THR A 202 0.31 12.31 9.76
CA THR A 202 -0.32 13.62 9.81
C THR A 202 -1.80 13.35 9.92
N ALA A 203 -2.29 13.23 11.16
CA ALA A 203 -3.69 13.48 11.44
C ALA A 203 -4.01 14.83 10.81
N SER A 204 -4.87 14.84 9.80
CA SER A 204 -5.56 16.05 9.40
C SER A 204 -6.14 16.65 10.68
N SER A 205 -5.66 17.83 11.07
CA SER A 205 -6.22 18.59 12.20
C SER A 205 -7.75 18.56 12.07
N PRO A 206 -8.50 18.30 13.16
CA PRO A 206 -9.95 18.44 13.09
C PRO A 206 -10.23 19.88 12.70
N THR A 207 -10.79 20.08 11.50
CA THR A 207 -11.39 21.35 11.13
C THR A 207 -12.40 21.69 12.21
N PRO A 208 -12.34 22.89 12.84
CA PRO A 208 -13.42 23.33 13.70
C PRO A 208 -14.67 23.41 12.83
N ALA A 209 -15.63 22.51 13.06
CA ALA A 209 -16.95 22.67 12.50
C ALA A 209 -17.52 23.96 13.08
N THR A 210 -17.55 25.02 12.28
CA THR A 210 -18.30 26.23 12.58
C THR A 210 -19.77 25.81 12.70
N PRO A 211 -20.44 26.02 13.84
CA PRO A 211 -21.87 25.75 13.93
C PRO A 211 -22.57 26.73 12.99
N ILE A 212 -23.16 26.21 11.92
CA ILE A 212 -24.12 26.96 11.12
C ILE A 212 -25.36 27.12 12.01
N PHE A 213 -25.54 28.32 12.57
CA PHE A 213 -26.80 28.74 13.16
C PHE A 213 -27.84 28.80 12.04
N ILE A 214 -28.76 27.84 12.04
CA ILE A 214 -30.00 27.91 11.27
C ILE A 214 -30.93 28.84 12.04
N PRO A 215 -31.45 29.93 11.46
CA PRO A 215 -32.50 30.70 12.10
C PRO A 215 -33.81 29.93 11.97
N GLU A 216 -34.37 29.51 13.10
CA GLU A 216 -35.75 29.02 13.14
C GLU A 216 -36.70 30.17 12.81
N LEU A 217 -37.31 30.08 11.62
CA LEU A 217 -38.62 30.67 11.35
C LEU A 217 -39.66 29.55 11.51
N ASN A 218 -40.50 29.63 12.54
CA ASN A 218 -41.92 29.97 12.34
C ASN A 218 -42.76 29.86 13.63
N SER A 219 -43.53 30.92 13.85
CA SER A 219 -44.81 30.95 14.55
C SER A 219 -45.74 29.81 14.12
N THR A 220 -46.48 29.22 15.06
CA THR A 220 -47.85 29.62 15.39
C THR A 220 -48.41 28.87 16.60
N THR A 221 -49.14 29.64 17.39
CA THR A 221 -49.95 29.30 18.55
C THR A 221 -51.17 28.42 18.25
N ASN A 222 -51.50 27.58 19.23
CA ASN A 222 -52.83 27.13 19.68
C ASN A 222 -53.73 26.29 18.74
N LEU A 223 -54.04 25.06 19.20
CA LEU A 223 -55.43 24.60 19.32
C LEU A 223 -55.59 23.60 20.48
N ASN A 224 -56.67 23.83 21.25
CA ASN A 224 -57.14 23.09 22.41
C ASN A 224 -57.58 21.64 22.13
N ALA A 225 -57.55 20.80 23.18
CA ALA A 225 -58.74 20.13 23.78
C ALA A 225 -58.71 18.58 23.96
N ILE A 226 -58.67 18.19 25.25
CA ILE A 226 -59.54 17.27 26.06
C ILE A 226 -59.75 15.78 25.67
N HIS A 227 -59.73 14.96 26.73
CA HIS A 227 -60.29 13.59 26.99
C HIS A 227 -59.26 12.44 26.94
N GLU A 228 -59.16 11.52 27.91
CA GLU A 228 -60.15 11.01 28.87
C GLU A 228 -59.51 10.26 30.06
N HIS A 229 -60.26 10.17 31.17
CA HIS A 229 -60.00 9.42 32.41
C HIS A 229 -60.61 8.01 32.35
N ARG A 230 -59.92 6.99 32.89
CA ARG A 230 -60.42 5.79 33.63
C ARG A 230 -59.20 4.90 33.94
N THR A 231 -58.97 4.33 35.12
CA THR A 231 -59.68 4.16 36.40
C THR A 231 -58.59 4.14 37.49
#